data_AF-A0AA43BWB9-F1
#
_entry.id   AF-A0AA43BWB9-F1
#
_cell.length_a   1.000
_cell.length_b   1.000
_cell.length_c   1.000
_cell.angle_alpha   90.00
_cell.angle_beta   90.00
_cell.angle_gamma   90.00
#
_symmetry.space_group_name_H-M   'P 1'
#
loop_
_entity.id
_entity.type
_entity.pdbx_description
1 polymer ?
#
loop_
_entity_poly.entity_id
_entity_poly.type
_entity_poly.pdbx_seq_one_letter_code
_entity_poly.pdbx_strand_id
1 'polypeptide(L)'
;MALIKAGISGSTEGFDELIVRTESMEQEMKSITPPSSCEKYHQVSLEALGRGRAILIELKNAISTRDVSKVAEAAQEAAALKAKADELTRLETNLRAVRQHPSP
;
A
#
# COMPACT_ATOMS: atom_id res chain seq x y z
N MET A 1 0.27 11.16 -11.52
CA MET A 1 -0.43 11.93 -12.58
C MET A 1 -0.53 11.18 -13.91
N ALA A 2 0.52 10.50 -14.41
CA ALA A 2 0.46 9.79 -15.70
C ALA A 2 -0.64 8.71 -15.78
N LEU A 3 -0.77 7.85 -14.75
CA LEU A 3 -1.79 6.79 -14.71
C LEU A 3 -3.22 7.33 -14.67
N ILE A 4 -3.48 8.39 -13.90
CA ILE A 4 -4.80 9.03 -13.84
C ILE A 4 -5.13 9.65 -15.19
N LYS A 5 -4.17 10.31 -15.83
CA LYS A 5 -4.35 10.91 -17.16
C LYS A 5 -4.62 9.85 -18.24
N ALA A 6 -3.90 8.72 -18.20
CA ALA A 6 -4.11 7.58 -19.10
C ALA A 6 -5.48 6.92 -18.87
N GLY A 7 -5.87 6.79 -17.60
CA GLY A 7 -7.17 6.31 -17.17
C GLY A 7 -8.32 7.17 -17.65
N ILE A 8 -8.19 8.50 -17.56
CA ILE A 8 -9.18 9.45 -18.11
C ILE A 8 -9.30 9.31 -19.64
N SER A 9 -8.21 8.96 -20.34
CA SER A 9 -8.26 8.61 -21.76
C SER A 9 -8.75 7.18 -22.06
N GLY A 10 -9.11 6.40 -21.03
CA GLY A 10 -9.70 5.08 -21.14
C GLY A 10 -8.74 3.90 -20.95
N SER A 11 -7.45 4.12 -20.69
CA SER A 11 -6.48 3.05 -20.43
C SER A 11 -6.27 2.86 -18.93
N THR A 12 -6.72 1.73 -18.40
CA THR A 12 -6.57 1.36 -16.98
C THR A 12 -5.53 0.27 -16.73
N GLU A 13 -4.80 -0.17 -17.75
CA GLU A 13 -3.86 -1.30 -17.69
C GLU A 13 -2.81 -1.11 -16.59
N GLY A 14 -2.30 0.11 -16.41
CA GLY A 14 -1.34 0.39 -15.35
C GLY A 14 -1.93 0.29 -13.92
N PHE A 15 -3.26 0.39 -13.75
CA PHE A 15 -3.89 0.05 -12.47
C PHE A 15 -3.95 -1.46 -12.27
N ASP A 16 -4.23 -2.23 -13.32
CA ASP A 16 -4.26 -3.69 -13.26
C ASP A 16 -2.92 -4.28 -12.88
N GLU A 17 -1.83 -3.80 -13.49
CA GLU A 17 -0.47 -4.20 -13.12
C GLU A 17 -0.15 -3.91 -11.65
N LEU A 18 -0.55 -2.74 -11.15
CA LEU A 18 -0.32 -2.36 -9.75
C LEU A 18 -1.16 -3.20 -8.78
N ILE A 19 -2.40 -3.52 -9.15
CA ILE A 19 -3.28 -4.40 -8.35
C ILE A 19 -2.65 -5.78 -8.22
N VAL A 20 -2.26 -6.38 -9.35
CA VAL A 20 -1.62 -7.70 -9.39
C VAL A 20 -0.32 -7.70 -8.60
N ARG A 21 0.53 -6.68 -8.79
CA ARG A 21 1.80 -6.59 -8.07
C ARG A 21 1.59 -6.45 -6.55
N THR A 22 0.63 -5.65 -6.13
CA THR A 22 0.31 -5.48 -4.69
C THR A 22 -0.23 -6.77 -4.09
N GLU A 23 -1.04 -7.52 -4.84
CA GLU A 23 -1.49 -8.85 -4.44
C GLU A 23 -0.33 -9.84 -4.31
N SER A 24 0.58 -9.91 -5.28
CA SER A 24 1.76 -10.77 -5.20
C SER A 24 2.61 -10.45 -3.97
N MET A 25 2.85 -9.16 -3.70
CA MET A 25 3.58 -8.72 -2.50
C MET A 25 2.88 -9.14 -1.20
N GLU A 26 1.55 -9.06 -1.16
CA GLU A 26 0.77 -9.50 0.01
C GLU A 26 0.91 -11.02 0.22
N GLN A 27 0.86 -11.82 -0.84
CA GLN A 27 1.03 -13.27 -0.77
C GLN A 27 2.45 -13.67 -0.33
N GLU A 28 3.47 -13.02 -0.89
CA GLU A 28 4.86 -13.20 -0.47
C GLU A 28 5.02 -12.88 1.01
N MET A 29 4.46 -11.77 1.47
CA MET A 29 4.56 -11.36 2.86
C MET A 29 3.81 -12.30 3.81
N LYS A 30 2.63 -12.82 3.41
CA LYS A 30 1.88 -13.85 4.15
C LYS A 30 2.65 -15.16 4.31
N SER A 31 3.55 -15.48 3.38
CA SER A 31 4.37 -16.69 3.44
C SER A 31 5.50 -16.60 4.48
N ILE A 32 5.83 -15.39 4.94
CA ILE A 32 6.87 -15.15 5.94
C ILE A 32 6.29 -15.42 7.33
N THR A 33 6.96 -16.26 8.12
CA THR A 33 6.73 -16.37 9.56
C THR A 33 7.62 -15.35 10.27
N PRO A 34 7.07 -14.23 10.78
CA PRO A 34 7.90 -13.22 11.44
C PRO A 34 8.39 -13.72 12.80
N PRO A 35 9.61 -13.35 13.24
CA PRO A 35 9.99 -13.43 14.64
C PRO A 35 9.06 -12.57 15.51
N SER A 36 8.91 -12.89 16.79
CA SER A 36 8.01 -12.18 17.71
C SER A 36 8.21 -10.66 17.74
N SER A 37 9.47 -10.20 17.68
CA SER A 37 9.81 -8.76 17.62
C SER A 37 9.32 -8.06 16.35
N CYS A 38 8.99 -8.81 15.30
CA CYS A 38 8.54 -8.31 14.00
C CYS A 38 7.05 -8.56 13.72
N GLU A 39 6.32 -9.29 14.57
CA GLU A 39 4.90 -9.65 14.35
C GLU A 39 4.04 -8.43 14.05
N LYS A 40 4.17 -7.37 14.88
CA LYS A 40 3.40 -6.14 14.69
C LYS A 40 3.74 -5.45 13.37
N TYR A 41 5.02 -5.40 13.00
CA TYR A 41 5.44 -4.80 11.73
C TYR A 41 4.89 -5.58 10.53
N HIS A 42 4.96 -6.91 10.60
CA HIS A 42 4.43 -7.82 9.59
C HIS A 42 2.91 -7.65 9.41
N GLN A 43 2.15 -7.67 10.50
CA GLN A 43 0.70 -7.46 10.47
C GLN A 43 0.32 -6.11 9.84
N VAL A 44 0.94 -5.02 10.29
CA VAL A 44 0.63 -3.68 9.79
C VAL A 44 1.05 -3.52 8.32
N SER A 45 2.11 -4.19 7.89
CA SER A 45 2.53 -4.23 6.47
C SER A 45 1.51 -4.95 5.60
N LEU A 46 0.97 -6.09 6.06
CA LEU A 46 -0.11 -6.81 5.37
C LEU A 46 -1.38 -5.97 5.25
N GLU A 47 -1.77 -5.29 6.33
CA GLU A 47 -2.92 -4.38 6.32
C GLU A 47 -2.71 -3.22 5.34
N ALA A 48 -1.50 -2.67 5.26
CA ALA A 48 -1.15 -1.59 4.33
C ALA A 48 -1.23 -2.05 2.87
N LEU A 49 -0.73 -3.25 2.55
CA LEU A 49 -0.82 -3.83 1.21
C LEU A 49 -2.29 -4.08 0.81
N GLY A 50 -3.09 -4.66 1.70
CA GLY A 50 -4.52 -4.89 1.44
C GLY A 50 -5.30 -3.60 1.18
N ARG A 51 -5.08 -2.56 2.01
CA ARG A 51 -5.69 -1.24 1.84
C ARG A 51 -5.22 -0.55 0.55
N GLY A 52 -3.93 -0.63 0.23
CA GLY A 52 -3.38 -0.09 -1.00
C GLY A 52 -4.01 -0.72 -2.24
N ARG A 53 -4.20 -2.05 -2.24
CA ARG A 53 -4.91 -2.75 -3.32
C ARG A 53 -6.36 -2.27 -3.45
N ALA A 54 -7.09 -2.10 -2.33
CA ALA A 54 -8.47 -1.62 -2.36
C ALA A 54 -8.58 -0.22 -2.99
N ILE A 55 -7.71 0.72 -2.60
CA ILE A 55 -7.66 2.07 -3.18
C ILE A 55 -7.38 2.02 -4.69
N LEU A 56 -6.46 1.14 -5.14
CA LEU A 56 -6.18 0.99 -6.57
C LEU A 56 -7.40 0.48 -7.35
N ILE A 57 -8.15 -0.46 -6.80
CA ILE A 57 -9.40 -0.97 -7.39
C ILE A 57 -10.45 0.13 -7.46
N GLU A 58 -10.66 0.87 -6.37
CA GLU A 58 -11.62 1.97 -6.32
C GLU A 58 -11.27 3.08 -7.30
N LEU A 59 -9.99 3.46 -7.38
CA LEU A 59 -9.51 4.48 -8.31
C LEU A 59 -9.66 4.03 -9.76
N LYS A 60 -9.36 2.76 -10.07
CA LYS A 60 -9.61 2.17 -11.40
C LYS A 60 -11.10 2.24 -11.76
N ASN A 61 -11.97 1.87 -10.84
CA ASN A 61 -13.42 1.86 -11.06
C ASN A 61 -13.94 3.28 -11.25
N ALA A 62 -13.57 4.21 -10.38
CA ALA A 62 -13.96 5.62 -10.45
C ALA A 62 -13.54 6.27 -11.77
N ILE A 63 -12.34 5.96 -12.24
CA ILE A 63 -11.86 6.43 -13.54
C ILE A 63 -12.68 5.81 -14.69
N SER A 64 -12.93 4.51 -14.64
CA SER A 64 -13.71 3.79 -15.65
C SER A 64 -15.15 4.30 -15.76
N THR A 65 -15.76 4.66 -14.62
CA THR A 65 -17.12 5.20 -14.55
C THR A 65 -17.18 6.73 -14.66
N ARG A 66 -16.03 7.41 -14.73
CA ARG A 66 -15.88 8.88 -14.73
C ARG A 66 -16.49 9.54 -13.48
N ASP A 67 -16.48 8.83 -12.36
CA ASP A 67 -16.96 9.33 -11.07
C ASP A 67 -15.84 10.12 -10.37
N VAL A 68 -15.81 11.44 -10.62
CA VAL A 68 -14.80 12.35 -10.09
C VAL A 68 -14.86 12.47 -8.55
N SER A 69 -16.04 12.29 -7.95
CA SER A 69 -16.20 12.29 -6.50
C SER A 69 -15.47 11.10 -5.88
N LYS A 70 -15.63 9.91 -6.47
CA LYS A 70 -14.91 8.69 -6.04
C LYS A 70 -13.39 8.78 -6.25
N VAL A 71 -12.93 9.51 -7.28
CA VAL A 71 -11.50 9.79 -7.44
C VAL A 71 -10.96 10.63 -6.28
N ALA A 72 -11.72 11.63 -5.82
CA ALA A 72 -11.32 12.47 -4.70
C ALA A 72 -11.30 11.70 -3.36
N GLU A 73 -12.30 10.84 -3.12
CA GLU A 73 -12.34 9.95 -1.96
C GLU A 73 -11.12 9.01 -1.94
N ALA A 74 -10.85 8.31 -3.05
CA ALA A 74 -9.70 7.42 -3.17
C ALA A 74 -8.36 8.16 -2.95
N ALA A 75 -8.25 9.43 -3.37
CA ALA A 75 -7.07 10.25 -3.13
C ALA A 75 -6.89 10.62 -1.65
N GLN A 76 -7.98 10.89 -0.92
CA GLN A 76 -7.94 11.13 0.53
C GLN A 76 -7.52 9.87 1.29
N GLU A 77 -8.06 8.72 0.91
CA GLU A 77 -7.67 7.44 1.50
C GLU A 77 -6.21 7.09 1.22
N ALA A 78 -5.71 7.37 0.01
CA ALA A 78 -4.30 7.21 -0.34
C ALA A 78 -3.40 8.10 0.54
N ALA A 79 -3.81 9.34 0.83
CA ALA A 79 -3.06 10.23 1.72
C ALA A 79 -3.01 9.69 3.16
N ALA A 80 -4.13 9.17 3.67
CA ALA A 80 -4.19 8.54 4.98
C ALA A 80 -3.32 7.26 5.05
N LEU A 81 -3.31 6.45 3.99
CA LEU A 81 -2.45 5.28 3.89
C LEU A 81 -0.96 5.68 3.87
N LYS A 82 -0.61 6.74 3.14
CA LYS A 82 0.75 7.27 3.13
C LYS A 82 1.22 7.70 4.51
N ALA A 83 0.38 8.39 5.29
CA ALA A 83 0.73 8.78 6.65
C ALA A 83 1.03 7.57 7.54
N LYS A 84 0.24 6.49 7.41
CA LYS A 84 0.50 5.21 8.12
C LYS A 84 1.77 4.51 7.65
N ALA A 85 2.08 4.57 6.34
CA ALA A 85 3.32 4.04 5.80
C ALA A 85 4.54 4.80 6.35
N ASP A 86 4.45 6.12 6.46
CA ASP A 86 5.52 6.94 7.03
C ASP A 86 5.73 6.60 8.53
N GLU A 87 4.67 6.26 9.27
CA GLU A 87 4.76 5.74 10.65
C GLU A 87 5.43 4.35 10.72
N LEU A 88 5.08 3.45 9.80
CA LEU A 88 5.73 2.14 9.64
C LEU A 88 7.24 2.27 9.39
N THR A 89 7.66 3.19 8.52
CA THR A 89 9.09 3.46 8.26
C THR A 89 9.83 3.91 9.53
N ARG A 90 9.17 4.68 10.40
CA ARG A 90 9.75 5.06 11.70
C ARG A 90 9.92 3.85 12.62
N LEU A 91 8.93 2.95 12.67
CA LEU A 91 9.02 1.69 13.42
C LEU A 91 10.15 0.79 12.89
N GLU A 92 10.27 0.66 11.58
CA GLU A 92 11.35 -0.09 10.94
C GLU A 92 12.73 0.47 11.31
N THR A 93 12.88 1.80 11.26
CA THR A 93 14.13 2.48 11.62
C THR A 93 14.53 2.18 13.07
N ASN A 94 13.56 2.19 14.00
CA ASN A 94 13.80 1.85 15.40
C ASN A 94 14.20 0.38 15.58
N LEU A 95 13.54 -0.56 14.88
CA LEU A 95 13.89 -1.98 14.92
C LEU A 95 15.28 -2.25 14.35
N ARG A 96 15.68 -1.56 13.29
CA ARG A 96 17.03 -1.65 12.70
C ARG A 96 18.10 -1.09 13.64
N ALA A 97 17.82 -0.01 14.36
CA ALA A 97 18.74 0.58 15.34
C ALA A 97 19.02 -0.36 16.53
N VAL A 98 17.97 -1.02 17.06
CA VAL A 98 18.12 -2.03 18.13
C VAL A 98 18.98 -3.22 17.68
N ARG A 99 18.88 -3.63 16.42
CA ARG A 99 19.70 -4.71 15.85
C ARG A 99 21.19 -4.37 15.74
N GLN A 100 21.55 -3.09 15.64
CA GLN A 100 22.93 -2.62 15.47
C GLN A 100 23.65 -2.35 16.80
N HIS A 101 22.94 -2.27 17.92
CA HIS A 101 23.51 -2.17 19.27
C HIS A 101 22.80 -3.18 20.20
N PRO A 102 23.20 -4.46 20.20
CA PRO A 102 22.84 -5.34 21.31
C PRO A 102 23.49 -4.73 22.57
N SER A 103 22.68 -4.23 23.51
CA SER A 103 23.20 -3.82 24.82
C SER A 103 23.97 -4.98 25.48
N PRO A 104 25.06 -4.68 26.21
CA PRO A 104 26.02 -5.67 26.71
C PRO A 104 25.44 -6.65 27.73
#